data_AF-A0A933SIZ2-F1
#
_entry.id   AF-A0A933SIZ2-F1
#
_cell.length_a   1.000
_cell.length_b   1.000
_cell.length_c   1.000
_cell.angle_alpha   90.00
_cell.angle_beta   90.00
_cell.angle_gamma   90.00
#
_symmetry.space_group_name_H-M   'P 1'
#
loop_
_entity.id
_entity.type
_entity.pdbx_description
1 polymer ?
#
loop_
_entity_poly.entity_id
_entity_poly.type
_entity_poly.pdbx_seq_one_letter_code
_entity_poly.pdbx_strand_id
1 'polypeptide(L)'
;MAQLHQVIGAILRDIAQARVASDVFSRDVSKFYEQDSLLRTFPIPRTDIKEVTVDLKFAVAKTDVDPVRNAEREAKTSAVYERYGQVVVSASTEIVRGMAEAQPPQTMATDHIGTTEFAKEFTRDVLNFFEMNSRALLQNDDFRDEQAHAGLMPIVFYRLFRPKMAPMDMAGMPGMATFPPPPPLMMAPVWMPPPPMPGMPPMPGMAPSPAMEPMMPPTPPLPPSGDANLDAIRNAVSEKLREILSAMKKEIHDVRQSTPQDYMVEVDVTADRLGAMLESSISTIKITAGIRNYTWSQVEQKDGEPIRRLVPE
;
A
#
# COMPACT_ATOMS: atom_id res chain seq x y z
N MET A 1 19.10 8.94 -17.88
CA MET A 1 19.06 8.70 -16.43
C MET A 1 19.04 7.19 -16.23
N ALA A 2 19.61 6.70 -15.15
CA ALA A 2 19.63 5.27 -14.86
C ALA A 2 18.98 5.03 -13.50
N GLN A 3 18.36 3.87 -13.31
CA GLN A 3 17.84 3.48 -12.00
C GLN A 3 19.02 3.06 -11.11
N LEU A 4 19.05 3.54 -9.86
CA LEU A 4 20.19 3.31 -8.96
C LEU A 4 20.54 1.82 -8.83
N HIS A 5 19.51 0.96 -8.69
CA HIS A 5 19.72 -0.48 -8.56
C HIS A 5 20.32 -1.11 -9.83
N GLN A 6 20.03 -0.58 -11.02
CA GLN A 6 20.62 -1.05 -12.27
C GLN A 6 22.10 -0.67 -12.36
N VAL A 7 22.46 0.54 -11.94
CA VAL A 7 23.86 1.00 -11.89
C VAL A 7 24.66 0.14 -10.92
N ILE A 8 24.16 -0.04 -9.69
CA ILE A 8 24.80 -0.90 -8.69
C ILE A 8 24.91 -2.34 -9.20
N GLY A 9 23.82 -2.87 -9.78
CA GLY A 9 23.80 -4.22 -10.34
C GLY A 9 24.79 -4.42 -11.49
N ALA A 10 24.98 -3.42 -12.34
CA ALA A 10 25.98 -3.45 -13.41
C ALA A 10 27.41 -3.47 -12.83
N ILE A 11 27.73 -2.59 -11.88
CA ILE A 11 29.04 -2.54 -11.21
C ILE A 11 29.37 -3.90 -10.55
N LEU A 12 28.43 -4.46 -9.78
CA LEU A 12 28.63 -5.76 -9.12
C LEU A 12 28.83 -6.90 -10.13
N ARG A 13 28.09 -6.87 -11.25
CA ARG A 13 28.24 -7.85 -12.33
C ARG A 13 29.61 -7.75 -12.99
N ASP A 14 30.07 -6.54 -13.28
CA ASP A 14 31.36 -6.32 -13.94
C ASP A 14 32.52 -6.72 -13.02
N ILE A 15 32.42 -6.46 -11.71
CA ILE A 15 33.38 -6.96 -10.72
C ILE A 15 33.43 -8.50 -10.73
N ALA A 16 32.26 -9.16 -10.76
CA ALA A 16 32.20 -10.61 -10.81
C ALA A 16 32.80 -11.17 -12.11
N GLN A 17 32.52 -10.55 -13.26
CA GLN A 17 33.07 -10.93 -14.55
C GLN A 17 34.59 -10.73 -14.61
N ALA A 18 35.09 -9.60 -14.10
CA ALA A 18 36.53 -9.30 -14.05
C ALA A 18 37.29 -10.37 -13.24
N ARG A 19 36.70 -10.85 -12.14
CA ARG A 19 37.27 -11.95 -11.36
C ARG A 19 37.34 -13.25 -12.17
N VAL A 20 36.22 -13.66 -12.78
CA VAL A 20 36.18 -14.88 -13.60
C VAL A 20 37.23 -14.82 -14.73
N ALA A 21 37.38 -13.65 -15.37
CA ALA A 21 38.40 -13.44 -16.38
C ALA A 21 39.83 -13.56 -15.82
N SER A 22 40.09 -13.01 -14.62
CA SER A 22 41.39 -13.15 -13.93
C SER A 22 41.73 -14.61 -13.61
N ASP A 23 40.74 -15.39 -13.15
CA ASP A 23 40.92 -16.81 -12.83
C ASP A 23 41.20 -17.64 -14.09
N VAL A 24 40.44 -17.40 -15.17
CA VAL A 24 40.65 -18.05 -16.46
C VAL A 24 42.03 -17.72 -17.02
N PHE A 25 42.42 -16.44 -16.98
CA PHE A 25 43.74 -16.00 -17.42
C PHE A 25 44.85 -16.69 -16.63
N SER A 26 44.75 -16.73 -15.30
CA SER A 26 45.73 -17.40 -14.43
C SER A 26 45.86 -18.90 -14.76
N ARG A 27 44.75 -19.57 -15.06
CA ARG A 27 44.72 -20.97 -15.49
C ARG A 27 45.35 -21.18 -16.87
N ASP A 28 45.19 -20.23 -17.79
CA ASP A 28 45.78 -20.38 -19.12
C ASP A 28 47.28 -20.07 -19.09
N VAL A 29 47.72 -19.08 -18.30
CA VAL A 29 49.14 -18.81 -18.03
C VAL A 29 49.83 -20.01 -17.39
N SER A 30 49.17 -20.73 -16.48
CA SER A 30 49.77 -21.91 -15.84
C SER A 30 50.19 -23.00 -16.85
N LYS A 31 49.45 -23.15 -17.95
CA LYS A 31 49.78 -24.11 -19.01
C LYS A 31 51.06 -23.73 -19.75
N PHE A 32 51.29 -22.43 -19.97
CA PHE A 32 52.54 -21.95 -20.59
C PHE A 32 53.74 -22.17 -19.66
N TYR A 33 53.57 -21.94 -18.36
CA TYR A 33 54.61 -22.22 -17.36
C TYR A 33 54.97 -23.70 -17.31
N GLU A 34 53.98 -24.59 -17.46
CA GLU A 34 54.20 -26.04 -17.46
C GLU A 34 55.03 -26.52 -18.66
N GLN A 35 54.88 -25.87 -19.82
CA GLN A 35 55.57 -26.24 -21.06
C GLN A 35 57.03 -25.78 -21.12
N ASP A 36 57.39 -24.73 -20.39
CA ASP A 36 58.75 -24.18 -20.40
C ASP A 36 59.62 -24.74 -19.26
N SER A 37 60.77 -25.31 -19.64
CA SER A 37 61.68 -26.00 -18.71
C SER A 37 62.25 -25.13 -17.59
N LEU A 38 62.37 -23.82 -17.83
CA LEU A 38 62.84 -22.84 -16.86
C LEU A 38 61.66 -22.26 -16.06
N LEU A 39 60.53 -21.95 -16.71
CA LEU A 39 59.40 -21.32 -16.03
C LEU A 39 58.66 -22.27 -15.07
N ARG A 40 58.68 -23.58 -15.30
CA ARG A 40 58.02 -24.57 -14.44
C ARG A 40 58.49 -24.55 -12.98
N THR A 41 59.67 -24.01 -12.70
CA THR A 41 60.20 -23.89 -11.32
C THR A 41 59.74 -22.62 -10.61
N PHE A 42 59.13 -21.68 -11.34
CA PHE A 42 58.64 -20.43 -10.77
C PHE A 42 57.16 -20.53 -10.38
N PRO A 43 56.73 -19.84 -9.31
CA PRO A 43 55.32 -19.76 -8.98
C PRO A 43 54.56 -19.05 -10.10
N ILE A 44 53.38 -19.57 -10.42
CA ILE A 44 52.47 -18.93 -11.39
C ILE A 44 51.93 -17.65 -10.76
N PRO A 45 52.14 -16.48 -11.37
CA PRO A 45 51.59 -15.23 -10.85
C PRO A 45 50.06 -15.33 -10.84
N ARG A 46 49.46 -15.14 -9.66
CA ARG A 46 48.02 -15.00 -9.49
C ARG A 46 47.71 -13.57 -9.10
N THR A 47 46.89 -12.91 -9.90
CA THR A 47 46.31 -11.63 -9.53
C THR A 47 45.01 -11.90 -8.78
N ASP A 48 45.11 -11.81 -7.45
CA ASP A 48 43.96 -11.93 -6.57
C ASP A 48 43.40 -10.55 -6.23
N ILE A 49 42.09 -10.38 -6.42
CA ILE A 49 41.39 -9.16 -6.02
C ILE A 49 40.78 -9.48 -4.66
N LYS A 50 41.38 -8.99 -3.56
CA LYS A 50 40.87 -9.27 -2.19
C LYS A 50 39.66 -8.42 -1.84
N GLU A 51 39.71 -7.15 -2.20
CA GLU A 51 38.71 -6.15 -1.85
C GLU A 51 38.59 -5.14 -2.98
N VAL A 52 37.34 -4.83 -3.35
CA VAL A 52 37.03 -3.73 -4.27
C VAL A 52 36.20 -2.73 -3.51
N THR A 53 36.72 -1.50 -3.40
CA THR A 53 35.97 -0.36 -2.86
C THR A 53 35.60 0.58 -4.02
N VAL A 54 34.31 0.81 -4.20
CA VAL A 54 33.77 1.73 -5.21
C VAL A 54 33.01 2.85 -4.50
N ASP A 55 33.45 4.09 -4.73
CA ASP A 55 32.74 5.28 -4.27
C ASP A 55 31.88 5.83 -5.42
N LEU A 56 30.58 5.54 -5.38
CA LEU A 56 29.63 6.02 -6.37
C LEU A 56 29.01 7.33 -5.89
N LYS A 57 29.37 8.44 -6.56
CA LYS A 57 28.68 9.72 -6.41
C LYS A 57 27.49 9.77 -7.36
N PHE A 58 26.34 10.17 -6.84
CA PHE A 58 25.11 10.27 -7.62
C PHE A 58 24.22 11.38 -7.06
N ALA A 59 23.30 11.86 -7.87
CA ALA A 59 22.23 12.76 -7.45
C ALA A 59 20.87 12.15 -7.78
N VAL A 60 19.91 12.32 -6.88
CA VAL A 60 18.54 11.85 -7.09
C VAL A 60 17.84 12.83 -8.03
N ALA A 61 17.52 12.37 -9.23
CA ALA A 61 16.81 13.17 -10.22
C ALA A 61 15.30 13.08 -10.03
N LYS A 62 14.80 11.87 -9.74
CA LYS A 62 13.38 11.60 -9.59
C LYS A 62 13.16 10.38 -8.70
N THR A 63 12.09 10.42 -7.90
CA THR A 63 11.58 9.26 -7.16
C THR A 63 10.16 8.98 -7.60
N ASP A 64 9.96 7.84 -8.26
CA ASP A 64 8.64 7.35 -8.63
C ASP A 64 8.30 6.11 -7.80
N VAL A 65 7.02 5.85 -7.60
CA VAL A 65 6.57 4.57 -7.02
C VAL A 65 6.61 3.52 -8.12
N ASP A 66 7.22 2.36 -7.86
CA ASP A 66 7.23 1.25 -8.83
C ASP A 66 5.78 0.82 -9.14
N PRO A 67 5.31 0.97 -10.40
CA PRO A 67 3.92 0.69 -10.73
C PRO A 67 3.56 -0.79 -10.57
N VAL A 68 4.51 -1.71 -10.78
CA VAL A 68 4.27 -3.16 -10.69
C VAL A 68 4.08 -3.56 -9.24
N ARG A 69 4.98 -3.11 -8.35
CA ARG A 69 4.89 -3.41 -6.92
C ARG A 69 3.74 -2.68 -6.26
N ASN A 70 3.43 -1.46 -6.69
CA ASN A 70 2.24 -0.75 -6.22
C ASN A 70 0.97 -1.50 -6.61
N ALA A 71 0.86 -2.00 -7.85
CA ALA A 71 -0.26 -2.81 -8.28
C ALA A 71 -0.39 -4.12 -7.47
N GLU A 72 0.73 -4.81 -7.17
CA GLU A 72 0.72 -5.98 -6.31
C GLU A 72 0.21 -5.66 -4.89
N ARG A 73 0.66 -4.54 -4.33
CA ARG A 73 0.23 -4.06 -3.01
C ARG A 73 -1.26 -3.70 -2.99
N GLU A 74 -1.75 -3.03 -4.03
CA GLU A 74 -3.17 -2.70 -4.20
C GLU A 74 -4.02 -3.96 -4.36
N ALA A 75 -3.55 -4.95 -5.12
CA ALA A 75 -4.22 -6.24 -5.27
C ALA A 75 -4.32 -6.99 -3.93
N LYS A 76 -3.22 -7.07 -3.17
CA LYS A 76 -3.23 -7.69 -1.82
C LYS A 76 -4.17 -6.95 -0.86
N THR A 77 -4.18 -5.61 -0.90
CA THR A 77 -5.10 -4.80 -0.08
C THR A 77 -6.56 -5.06 -0.47
N SER A 78 -6.84 -5.17 -1.77
CA SER A 78 -8.18 -5.47 -2.28
C SER A 78 -8.68 -6.85 -1.83
N ALA A 79 -7.80 -7.86 -1.78
CA ALA A 79 -8.13 -9.17 -1.24
C ALA A 79 -8.50 -9.13 0.26
N VAL A 80 -7.88 -8.22 1.03
CA VAL A 80 -8.28 -7.97 2.43
C VAL A 80 -9.68 -7.34 2.47
N TYR A 81 -9.96 -6.37 1.61
CA TYR A 81 -11.29 -5.73 1.51
C TYR A 81 -12.39 -6.73 1.19
N GLU A 82 -12.16 -7.63 0.24
CA GLU A 82 -13.09 -8.70 -0.12
C GLU A 82 -13.43 -9.60 1.07
N ARG A 83 -12.40 -10.08 1.77
CA ARG A 83 -12.58 -10.95 2.94
C ARG A 83 -13.33 -10.26 4.06
N TYR A 84 -12.92 -9.05 4.43
CA TYR A 84 -13.56 -8.31 5.51
C TYR A 84 -14.96 -7.80 5.14
N GLY A 85 -15.21 -7.49 3.87
CA GLY A 85 -16.55 -7.17 3.38
C GLY A 85 -17.54 -8.30 3.61
N GLN A 86 -17.14 -9.55 3.39
CA GLN A 86 -17.96 -10.73 3.72
C GLN A 86 -18.18 -10.87 5.23
N VAL A 87 -17.15 -10.65 6.05
CA VAL A 87 -17.25 -10.70 7.52
C VAL A 87 -18.22 -9.64 8.06
N VAL A 88 -18.15 -8.41 7.54
CA VAL A 88 -19.07 -7.31 7.90
C VAL A 88 -20.52 -7.71 7.60
N VAL A 89 -20.79 -8.24 6.41
CA VAL A 89 -22.14 -8.67 6.01
C VAL A 89 -22.65 -9.79 6.91
N SER A 90 -21.85 -10.85 7.08
CA SER A 90 -22.21 -12.00 7.93
C SER A 90 -22.54 -11.56 9.36
N ALA A 91 -21.63 -10.84 10.01
CA ALA A 91 -21.79 -10.40 11.39
C ALA A 91 -23.01 -9.48 11.57
N SER A 92 -23.21 -8.55 10.62
CA SER A 92 -24.36 -7.64 10.67
C SER A 92 -25.69 -8.38 10.54
N THR A 93 -25.78 -9.34 9.61
CA THR A 93 -26.99 -10.16 9.44
C THR A 93 -27.27 -11.07 10.63
N GLU A 94 -26.23 -11.63 11.25
CA GLU A 94 -26.35 -12.48 12.43
C GLU A 94 -26.89 -11.72 13.64
N ILE A 95 -26.40 -10.49 13.87
CA ILE A 95 -26.90 -9.60 14.93
C ILE A 95 -28.39 -9.31 14.73
N VAL A 96 -28.80 -8.90 13.53
CA VAL A 96 -30.22 -8.60 13.26
C VAL A 96 -31.08 -9.84 13.41
N ARG A 97 -30.63 -11.00 12.92
CA ARG A 97 -31.35 -12.26 13.06
C ARG A 97 -31.52 -12.65 14.53
N GLY A 98 -30.45 -12.62 15.32
CA GLY A 98 -30.50 -12.97 16.74
C GLY A 98 -31.41 -12.06 17.55
N MET A 99 -31.43 -10.75 17.25
CA MET A 99 -32.35 -9.82 17.91
C MET A 99 -33.81 -10.01 17.45
N ALA A 100 -34.03 -10.32 16.17
CA ALA A 100 -35.37 -10.61 15.65
C ALA A 100 -35.97 -11.89 16.23
N GLU A 101 -35.14 -12.91 16.50
CA GLU A 101 -35.55 -14.14 17.20
C GLU A 101 -35.91 -13.87 18.66
N ALA A 102 -35.15 -13.01 19.35
CA ALA A 102 -35.40 -12.66 20.74
C ALA A 102 -36.66 -11.79 20.92
N GLN A 103 -36.94 -10.90 19.96
CA GLN A 103 -38.09 -10.02 19.99
C GLN A 103 -38.50 -9.64 18.55
N PRO A 104 -39.54 -10.26 17.98
CA PRO A 104 -39.94 -10.00 16.59
C PRO A 104 -40.34 -8.52 16.47
N PRO A 105 -39.59 -7.69 15.72
CA PRO A 105 -39.92 -6.29 15.55
C PRO A 105 -41.17 -6.23 14.67
N GLN A 106 -42.24 -5.59 15.14
CA GLN A 106 -43.47 -5.41 14.35
C GLN A 106 -43.22 -4.65 13.03
N THR A 107 -42.07 -3.98 12.91
CA THR A 107 -41.67 -3.13 11.79
C THR A 107 -40.59 -3.73 10.87
N MET A 108 -39.99 -4.87 11.20
CA MET A 108 -38.90 -5.43 10.38
C MET A 108 -39.39 -6.54 9.47
N ALA A 109 -39.35 -6.29 8.17
CA ALA A 109 -39.50 -7.32 7.16
C ALA A 109 -38.23 -8.18 7.10
N THR A 110 -38.00 -9.05 8.09
CA THR A 110 -36.79 -9.89 8.15
C THR A 110 -36.77 -11.01 7.12
N ASP A 111 -37.87 -11.28 6.41
CA ASP A 111 -38.00 -12.38 5.42
C ASP A 111 -36.89 -12.42 4.37
N HIS A 112 -36.30 -11.28 4.03
CA HIS A 112 -35.26 -11.16 3.02
C HIS A 112 -33.84 -11.28 3.60
N ILE A 113 -33.69 -11.03 4.91
CA ILE A 113 -32.43 -11.12 5.64
C ILE A 113 -32.06 -12.60 5.76
N GLY A 114 -30.95 -12.99 5.16
CA GLY A 114 -30.49 -14.39 5.10
C GLY A 114 -30.68 -15.05 3.73
N THR A 115 -31.32 -14.38 2.77
CA THR A 115 -31.30 -14.84 1.37
C THR A 115 -29.92 -14.67 0.74
N THR A 116 -29.57 -15.56 -0.19
CA THR A 116 -28.30 -15.49 -0.93
C THR A 116 -28.17 -14.21 -1.77
N GLU A 117 -29.29 -13.74 -2.31
CA GLU A 117 -29.42 -12.53 -3.11
C GLU A 117 -29.12 -11.30 -2.24
N PHE A 118 -29.74 -11.21 -1.06
CA PHE A 118 -29.48 -10.13 -0.12
C PHE A 118 -28.01 -10.08 0.27
N ALA A 119 -27.42 -11.23 0.63
CA ALA A 119 -26.00 -11.30 1.01
C ALA A 119 -25.09 -10.81 -0.14
N LYS A 120 -25.33 -11.25 -1.38
CA LYS A 120 -24.57 -10.81 -2.56
C LYS A 120 -24.65 -9.31 -2.78
N GLU A 121 -25.84 -8.73 -2.71
CA GLU A 121 -26.03 -7.30 -2.93
C GLU A 121 -25.43 -6.48 -1.78
N PHE A 122 -25.59 -6.94 -0.53
CA PHE A 122 -25.01 -6.27 0.63
C PHE A 122 -23.48 -6.31 0.57
N THR A 123 -22.88 -7.45 0.22
CA THR A 123 -21.43 -7.55 0.01
C THR A 123 -20.98 -6.60 -1.09
N ARG A 124 -21.71 -6.53 -2.21
CA ARG A 124 -21.40 -5.59 -3.29
C ARG A 124 -21.38 -4.14 -2.80
N ASP A 125 -22.37 -3.70 -2.03
CA ASP A 125 -22.43 -2.33 -1.52
C ASP A 125 -21.26 -2.02 -0.56
N VAL A 126 -20.89 -2.97 0.30
CA VAL A 126 -19.75 -2.85 1.21
C VAL A 126 -18.42 -2.80 0.45
N LEU A 127 -18.24 -3.65 -0.56
CA LEU A 127 -17.02 -3.64 -1.38
C LEU A 127 -16.91 -2.37 -2.22
N ASN A 128 -18.00 -1.93 -2.85
CA ASN A 128 -18.06 -0.66 -3.57
C ASN A 128 -17.64 0.50 -2.67
N PHE A 129 -18.07 0.51 -1.40
CA PHE A 129 -17.61 1.52 -0.45
C PHE A 129 -16.09 1.50 -0.26
N PHE A 130 -15.51 0.32 -0.02
CA PHE A 130 -14.06 0.21 0.18
C PHE A 130 -13.27 0.59 -1.07
N GLU A 131 -13.70 0.19 -2.26
CA GLU A 131 -13.05 0.53 -3.52
C GLU A 131 -13.09 2.04 -3.79
N MET A 132 -14.28 2.65 -3.70
CA MET A 132 -14.49 4.07 -3.95
C MET A 132 -13.75 4.97 -2.95
N ASN A 133 -13.56 4.50 -1.72
CA ASN A 133 -12.93 5.27 -0.64
C ASN A 133 -11.51 4.79 -0.31
N SER A 134 -10.95 3.83 -1.05
CA SER A 134 -9.64 3.20 -0.76
C SER A 134 -8.53 4.21 -0.47
N ARG A 135 -8.40 5.25 -1.32
CA ARG A 135 -7.42 6.33 -1.15
C ARG A 135 -7.65 7.19 0.09
N ALA A 136 -8.91 7.44 0.45
CA ALA A 136 -9.25 8.25 1.63
C ALA A 136 -9.10 7.44 2.93
N LEU A 137 -9.36 6.14 2.86
CA LEU A 137 -9.21 5.21 3.97
C LEU A 137 -7.74 4.85 4.24
N LEU A 138 -6.86 4.96 3.25
CA LEU A 138 -5.43 4.68 3.37
C LEU A 138 -4.62 5.97 3.29
N GLN A 139 -4.27 6.53 4.46
CA GLN A 139 -3.45 7.75 4.53
C GLN A 139 -2.10 7.41 5.15
N ASN A 140 -1.01 7.70 4.43
CA ASN A 140 0.36 7.39 4.86
C ASN A 140 0.55 5.93 5.30
N ASP A 141 -0.02 5.01 4.53
CA ASP A 141 -0.02 3.57 4.81
C ASP A 141 -0.80 3.12 6.06
N ASP A 142 -1.50 4.02 6.75
CA ASP A 142 -2.39 3.67 7.85
C ASP A 142 -3.85 3.60 7.39
N PHE A 143 -4.56 2.55 7.83
CA PHE A 143 -5.98 2.39 7.58
C PHE A 143 -6.79 3.15 8.64
N ARG A 144 -7.64 4.07 8.17
CA ARG A 144 -8.50 4.94 9.00
C ARG A 144 -9.81 4.23 9.33
N ASP A 145 -9.74 3.29 10.27
CA ASP A 145 -10.84 2.48 10.78
C ASP A 145 -12.03 3.32 11.28
N GLU A 146 -11.81 4.43 11.98
CA GLU A 146 -12.91 5.33 12.40
C GLU A 146 -13.65 5.98 11.21
N GLN A 147 -12.91 6.33 10.15
CA GLN A 147 -13.52 6.89 8.93
C GLN A 147 -14.27 5.81 8.14
N ALA A 148 -13.70 4.59 8.08
CA ALA A 148 -14.38 3.44 7.48
C ALA A 148 -15.67 3.12 8.23
N HIS A 149 -15.65 3.15 9.57
CA HIS A 149 -16.82 2.94 10.43
C HIS A 149 -17.91 3.96 10.14
N ALA A 150 -17.58 5.25 10.18
CA ALA A 150 -18.53 6.33 9.91
C ALA A 150 -19.16 6.24 8.51
N GLY A 151 -18.40 5.82 7.50
CA GLY A 151 -18.88 5.66 6.13
C GLY A 151 -19.69 4.39 5.87
N LEU A 152 -19.34 3.28 6.54
CA LEU A 152 -20.05 2.00 6.39
C LEU A 152 -21.37 1.97 7.16
N MET A 153 -21.45 2.63 8.32
CA MET A 153 -22.65 2.59 9.16
C MET A 153 -23.94 2.95 8.40
N PRO A 154 -24.01 4.05 7.62
CA PRO A 154 -25.19 4.36 6.81
C PRO A 154 -25.54 3.27 5.79
N ILE A 155 -24.53 2.63 5.17
CA ILE A 155 -24.74 1.59 4.15
C ILE A 155 -25.31 0.33 4.81
N VAL A 156 -24.70 -0.11 5.91
CA VAL A 156 -25.15 -1.26 6.70
C VAL A 156 -26.58 -1.03 7.19
N PHE A 157 -26.86 0.14 7.77
CA PHE A 157 -28.20 0.48 8.27
C PHE A 157 -29.23 0.55 7.16
N TYR A 158 -28.91 1.24 6.06
CA TYR A 158 -29.79 1.32 4.91
C TYR A 158 -30.12 -0.06 4.36
N ARG A 159 -29.15 -0.97 4.31
CA ARG A 159 -29.36 -2.33 3.78
C ARG A 159 -30.21 -3.18 4.71
N LEU A 160 -29.92 -3.17 6.01
CA LEU A 160 -30.62 -3.99 7.00
C LEU A 160 -32.07 -3.55 7.24
N PHE A 161 -32.32 -2.24 7.20
CA PHE A 161 -33.63 -1.66 7.52
C PHE A 161 -34.30 -1.02 6.33
N ARG A 162 -33.87 -1.35 5.10
CA ARG A 162 -34.57 -0.88 3.90
C ARG A 162 -36.03 -1.30 4.08
N PRO A 163 -36.98 -0.36 4.21
CA PRO A 163 -38.37 -0.76 4.21
C PRO A 163 -38.57 -1.54 2.92
N LYS A 164 -39.32 -2.66 2.99
CA LYS A 164 -40.02 -3.19 1.82
C LYS A 164 -40.87 -2.02 1.34
N MET A 165 -40.29 -1.10 0.58
CA MET A 165 -41.04 -0.31 -0.35
C MET A 165 -41.60 -1.41 -1.24
N ALA A 166 -42.84 -1.82 -0.96
CA ALA A 166 -43.66 -2.47 -1.95
C ALA A 166 -43.38 -1.72 -3.25
N PRO A 167 -43.24 -2.40 -4.40
CA PRO A 167 -43.25 -1.70 -5.66
C PRO A 167 -44.53 -0.85 -5.63
N MET A 168 -44.41 0.43 -5.29
CA MET A 168 -45.48 1.38 -5.50
C MET A 168 -45.72 1.23 -6.98
N ASP A 169 -46.96 0.98 -7.36
CA ASP A 169 -47.38 0.92 -8.73
C ASP A 169 -47.14 2.32 -9.34
N MET A 170 -45.89 2.55 -9.77
CA MET A 170 -45.41 3.81 -10.34
C MET A 170 -46.12 4.09 -11.67
N ALA A 171 -46.85 3.11 -12.22
CA ALA A 171 -47.65 3.27 -13.42
C ALA A 171 -48.95 4.08 -13.18
N GLY A 172 -49.36 4.29 -11.92
CA GLY A 172 -50.64 4.91 -11.58
C GLY A 172 -50.59 6.35 -11.07
N MET A 173 -49.41 6.99 -10.95
CA MET A 173 -49.31 8.36 -10.43
C MET A 173 -49.21 9.41 -11.54
N PRO A 174 -50.33 10.07 -11.93
CA PRO A 174 -50.28 11.23 -12.80
C PRO A 174 -49.67 12.42 -12.03
N GLY A 175 -48.49 12.87 -12.45
CA GLY A 175 -47.89 14.13 -11.98
C GLY A 175 -46.51 14.03 -11.32
N MET A 176 -45.91 12.85 -11.20
CA MET A 176 -44.53 12.73 -10.73
C MET A 176 -43.57 12.95 -11.90
N ALA A 177 -43.09 14.18 -12.04
CA ALA A 177 -41.85 14.45 -12.74
C ALA A 177 -40.76 13.54 -12.14
N THR A 178 -40.01 12.88 -13.03
CA THR A 178 -38.79 12.11 -12.74
C THR A 178 -38.08 12.62 -11.49
N PHE A 179 -38.09 11.83 -10.42
CA PHE A 179 -37.16 12.08 -9.32
C PHE A 179 -35.75 12.09 -9.93
N PRO A 180 -34.98 13.17 -9.76
CA PRO A 180 -33.61 13.17 -10.23
C PRO A 180 -32.87 12.02 -9.53
N PRO A 181 -31.90 11.39 -10.21
CA PRO A 181 -31.00 10.43 -9.55
C PRO A 181 -30.45 11.05 -8.26
N PRO A 182 -30.06 10.24 -7.25
CA PRO A 182 -29.37 10.77 -6.08
C PRO A 182 -28.30 11.73 -6.57
N PRO A 183 -28.21 12.95 -6.01
CA PRO A 183 -27.27 13.94 -6.50
C PRO A 183 -25.91 13.24 -6.56
N PRO A 184 -25.18 13.31 -7.69
CA PRO A 184 -23.79 12.89 -7.67
C PRO A 184 -23.18 13.56 -6.45
N LEU A 185 -22.34 12.84 -5.69
CA LEU A 185 -21.53 13.44 -4.63
C LEU A 185 -20.74 14.58 -5.28
N MET A 186 -21.37 15.75 -5.34
CA MET A 186 -20.78 16.97 -5.81
C MET A 186 -19.83 17.30 -4.69
N MET A 187 -18.57 16.95 -4.91
CA MET A 187 -17.46 17.76 -4.46
C MET A 187 -17.76 19.19 -4.93
N ALA A 188 -18.53 19.93 -4.15
CA ALA A 188 -18.56 21.38 -4.29
C ALA A 188 -17.09 21.79 -4.14
N PRO A 189 -16.47 22.42 -5.14
CA PRO A 189 -15.18 23.05 -4.90
C PRO A 189 -15.43 24.02 -3.75
N VAL A 190 -14.79 23.78 -2.61
CA VAL A 190 -14.74 24.76 -1.53
C VAL A 190 -14.23 26.03 -2.19
N TRP A 191 -15.10 27.03 -2.33
CA TRP A 191 -14.73 28.34 -2.83
C TRP A 191 -13.85 28.96 -1.76
N MET A 192 -12.55 28.63 -1.79
CA MET A 192 -11.57 29.30 -0.97
C MET A 192 -11.42 30.71 -1.55
N PRO A 193 -11.66 31.77 -0.77
CA PRO A 193 -11.33 33.11 -1.21
C PRO A 193 -9.85 33.14 -1.63
N PRO A 194 -9.49 33.85 -2.71
CA PRO A 194 -8.11 33.93 -3.15
C PRO A 194 -7.22 34.41 -2.00
N PRO A 195 -6.02 33.84 -1.81
CA PRO A 195 -5.11 34.28 -0.77
C PRO A 195 -4.80 35.78 -0.96
N PRO A 196 -4.70 36.55 0.14
CA PRO A 196 -4.39 37.97 0.05
C PRO A 196 -3.05 38.15 -0.68
N MET A 197 -3.03 39.03 -1.70
CA MET A 197 -1.82 39.28 -2.47
C MET A 197 -0.71 39.84 -1.56
N PRO A 198 0.51 39.29 -1.61
CA PRO A 198 1.63 39.78 -0.80
C PRO A 198 2.01 41.20 -1.24
N GLY A 199 1.90 42.16 -0.32
CA GLY A 199 2.38 43.54 -0.52
C GLY A 199 1.32 44.64 -0.44
N MET A 200 0.04 44.33 -0.19
CA MET A 200 -0.94 45.39 0.12
C MET A 200 -0.83 45.83 1.59
N PRO A 201 -0.68 47.15 1.86
CA PRO A 201 -0.74 47.66 3.22
C PRO A 201 -2.15 47.46 3.81
N PRO A 202 -2.26 47.15 5.12
CA PRO A 202 -3.55 46.96 5.75
C PRO A 202 -4.37 48.25 5.69
N MET A 203 -5.57 48.18 5.09
CA MET A 203 -6.49 49.31 5.00
C MET A 203 -6.89 49.76 6.42
N PRO A 204 -6.59 51.01 6.82
CA PRO A 204 -6.97 51.52 8.13
C PRO A 204 -8.45 51.89 8.11
N GLY A 205 -9.29 51.18 8.89
CA GLY A 205 -10.66 51.62 9.16
C GLY A 205 -11.75 50.54 9.17
N MET A 206 -11.47 49.30 8.79
CA MET A 206 -12.42 48.20 8.97
C MET A 206 -12.13 47.48 10.28
N ALA A 207 -12.69 47.98 11.38
CA ALA A 207 -12.92 47.13 12.54
C ALA A 207 -13.77 45.93 12.07
N PRO A 208 -13.39 44.67 12.38
CA PRO A 208 -14.23 43.54 12.07
C PRO A 208 -15.56 43.75 12.78
N SER A 209 -16.63 43.98 12.02
CA SER A 209 -17.98 43.84 12.56
C SER A 209 -18.04 42.47 13.25
N PRO A 210 -18.59 42.38 14.48
CA PRO A 210 -18.76 41.10 15.13
C PRO A 210 -19.50 40.22 14.14
N ALA A 211 -18.84 39.17 13.66
CA ALA A 211 -19.46 38.20 12.79
C ALA A 211 -20.70 37.73 13.56
N MET A 212 -21.88 38.15 13.09
CA MET A 212 -23.11 37.50 13.46
C MET A 212 -22.90 36.08 12.96
N GLU A 213 -22.47 35.19 13.86
CA GLU A 213 -22.63 33.77 13.66
C GLU A 213 -24.07 33.61 13.18
N PRO A 214 -24.30 33.04 11.99
CA PRO A 214 -25.66 32.72 11.60
C PRO A 214 -26.20 31.86 12.72
N MET A 215 -27.12 32.41 13.51
CA MET A 215 -27.99 31.68 14.41
C MET A 215 -28.75 30.72 13.52
N MET A 216 -28.13 29.60 13.19
CA MET A 216 -28.88 28.44 12.78
C MET A 216 -29.81 28.17 13.97
N PRO A 217 -31.13 28.10 13.75
CA PRO A 217 -32.01 27.62 14.79
C PRO A 217 -31.40 26.30 15.29
N PRO A 218 -31.31 26.08 16.62
CA PRO A 218 -30.77 24.84 17.15
C PRO A 218 -31.48 23.71 16.42
N THR A 219 -30.70 22.86 15.74
CA THR A 219 -31.24 21.72 15.01
C THR A 219 -32.19 21.02 15.97
N PRO A 220 -33.51 20.99 15.70
CA PRO A 220 -34.46 20.43 16.65
C PRO A 220 -33.97 19.02 16.98
N PRO A 221 -33.86 18.66 18.28
CA PRO A 221 -33.41 17.34 18.65
C PRO A 221 -34.30 16.35 17.90
N LEU A 222 -33.65 15.46 17.12
CA LEU A 222 -34.35 14.37 16.47
C LEU A 222 -35.23 13.72 17.55
N PRO A 223 -36.55 13.57 17.32
CA PRO A 223 -37.41 12.92 18.30
C PRO A 223 -36.77 11.58 18.63
N PRO A 224 -36.71 11.18 19.92
CA PRO A 224 -36.23 9.85 20.27
C PRO A 224 -37.03 8.86 19.43
N SER A 225 -36.34 8.15 18.54
CA SER A 225 -36.95 7.07 17.79
C SER A 225 -37.49 6.10 18.82
N GLY A 226 -38.81 6.03 18.97
CA GLY A 226 -39.49 5.34 20.07
C GLY A 226 -39.27 3.83 20.14
N ASP A 227 -38.40 3.28 19.29
CA ASP A 227 -38.05 1.87 19.25
C ASP A 227 -36.68 1.67 19.92
N ALA A 228 -36.67 1.51 21.24
CA ALA A 228 -35.46 1.15 22.00
C ALA A 228 -34.71 -0.07 21.42
N ASN A 229 -35.41 -0.91 20.67
CA ASN A 229 -34.85 -2.06 19.96
C ASN A 229 -33.96 -1.64 18.77
N LEU A 230 -34.31 -0.59 18.01
CA LEU A 230 -33.50 -0.10 16.89
C LEU A 230 -32.16 0.47 17.36
N ASP A 231 -32.17 1.21 18.48
CA ASP A 231 -30.95 1.75 19.07
C ASP A 231 -30.04 0.63 19.60
N ALA A 232 -30.63 -0.41 20.20
CA ALA A 232 -29.87 -1.59 20.63
C ALA A 232 -29.20 -2.31 19.45
N ILE A 233 -29.92 -2.53 18.35
CA ILE A 233 -29.35 -3.14 17.13
C ILE A 233 -28.23 -2.25 16.56
N ARG A 234 -28.46 -0.92 16.53
CA ARG A 234 -27.46 0.05 16.05
C ARG A 234 -26.19 0.03 16.85
N ASN A 235 -26.30 0.01 18.16
CA ASN A 235 -25.14 -0.04 19.03
C ASN A 235 -24.40 -1.38 18.85
N ALA A 236 -25.11 -2.50 18.82
CA ALA A 236 -24.49 -3.82 18.63
C ALA A 236 -23.76 -3.95 17.28
N VAL A 237 -24.40 -3.54 16.19
CA VAL A 237 -23.77 -3.54 14.84
C VAL A 237 -22.59 -2.59 14.81
N SER A 238 -22.72 -1.41 15.40
CA SER A 238 -21.64 -0.40 15.46
C SER A 238 -20.42 -0.92 16.22
N GLU A 239 -20.61 -1.53 17.39
CA GLU A 239 -19.52 -2.13 18.17
C GLU A 239 -18.84 -3.26 17.41
N LYS A 240 -19.62 -4.18 16.82
CA LYS A 240 -19.06 -5.29 16.05
C LYS A 240 -18.30 -4.81 14.83
N LEU A 241 -18.80 -3.78 14.16
CA LEU A 241 -18.13 -3.18 13.01
C LEU A 241 -16.78 -2.57 13.39
N ARG A 242 -16.67 -1.89 14.55
CA ARG A 242 -15.37 -1.37 15.04
C ARG A 242 -14.37 -2.48 15.29
N GLU A 243 -14.80 -3.58 15.91
CA GLU A 243 -13.94 -4.75 16.15
C GLU A 243 -13.41 -5.32 14.82
N ILE A 244 -14.29 -5.50 13.83
CA ILE A 244 -13.93 -6.02 12.51
C ILE A 244 -12.96 -5.07 11.79
N LEU A 245 -13.22 -3.77 11.82
CA LEU A 245 -12.37 -2.76 11.17
C LEU A 245 -11.00 -2.61 11.87
N SER A 246 -10.94 -2.78 13.19
CA SER A 246 -9.68 -2.80 13.93
C SER A 246 -8.82 -4.02 13.54
N ALA A 247 -9.44 -5.20 13.39
CA ALA A 247 -8.75 -6.39 12.88
C ALA A 247 -8.27 -6.19 11.43
N MET A 248 -9.12 -5.60 10.58
CA MET A 248 -8.82 -5.26 9.19
C MET A 248 -7.65 -4.28 9.09
N LYS A 249 -7.60 -3.26 9.95
CA LYS A 249 -6.50 -2.30 10.06
C LYS A 249 -5.18 -3.01 10.25
N LYS A 250 -5.13 -3.98 11.17
CA LYS A 250 -3.94 -4.77 11.45
C LYS A 250 -3.51 -5.60 10.25
N GLU A 251 -4.43 -6.31 9.58
CA GLU A 251 -4.07 -7.12 8.41
C GLU A 251 -3.59 -6.25 7.23
N ILE A 252 -4.20 -5.09 7.00
CA ILE A 252 -3.73 -4.13 5.98
C ILE A 252 -2.33 -3.64 6.33
N HIS A 253 -2.06 -3.33 7.59
CA HIS A 253 -0.74 -2.93 8.05
C HIS A 253 0.30 -4.02 7.77
N ASP A 254 0.00 -5.29 8.09
CA ASP A 254 0.89 -6.43 7.85
C ASP A 254 1.17 -6.65 6.35
N VAL A 255 0.14 -6.55 5.50
CA VAL A 255 0.27 -6.59 4.02
C VAL A 255 1.16 -5.45 3.51
N ARG A 256 1.01 -4.26 4.08
CA ARG A 256 1.78 -3.06 3.70
C ARG A 256 3.22 -3.10 4.18
N GLN A 257 3.51 -3.72 5.33
CA GLN A 257 4.87 -3.92 5.82
C GLN A 257 5.61 -5.03 5.06
N SER A 258 4.91 -6.11 4.72
CA SER A 258 5.49 -7.23 3.96
C SER A 258 5.74 -6.90 2.48
N THR A 259 5.07 -5.87 1.96
CA THR A 259 5.27 -5.35 0.60
C THR A 259 5.69 -3.87 0.68
N PRO A 260 6.95 -3.58 1.08
CA PRO A 260 7.42 -2.21 1.24
C PRO A 260 7.26 -1.43 -0.08
N GLN A 261 6.99 -0.13 0.05
CA GLN A 261 7.00 0.77 -1.10
C GLN A 261 8.42 0.84 -1.65
N ASP A 262 8.65 0.15 -2.76
CA ASP A 262 9.86 0.33 -3.53
C ASP A 262 9.71 1.57 -4.38
N TYR A 263 10.50 2.57 -4.01
CA TYR A 263 10.69 3.75 -4.83
C TYR A 263 11.68 3.41 -5.92
N MET A 264 11.28 3.63 -7.16
CA MET A 264 12.19 3.73 -8.29
C MET A 264 12.93 5.05 -8.18
N VAL A 265 14.18 4.97 -7.74
CA VAL A 265 15.08 6.13 -7.65
C VAL A 265 15.85 6.24 -8.97
N GLU A 266 15.49 7.25 -9.76
CA GLU A 266 16.27 7.65 -10.93
C GLU A 266 17.41 8.55 -10.48
N VAL A 267 18.62 8.20 -10.90
CA VAL A 267 19.83 8.91 -10.51
C VAL A 267 20.61 9.39 -11.73
N ASP A 268 21.27 10.52 -11.54
CA ASP A 268 22.30 11.01 -12.43
C ASP A 268 23.68 10.62 -11.86
N VAL A 269 24.49 10.00 -12.71
CA VAL A 269 25.84 9.49 -12.37
C VAL A 269 26.93 10.03 -13.29
N THR A 270 26.56 10.84 -14.29
CA THR A 270 27.50 11.40 -15.28
C THR A 270 28.19 12.65 -14.74
N ALA A 271 29.51 12.76 -14.97
CA ALA A 271 30.32 13.88 -14.48
C ALA A 271 29.77 15.26 -14.87
N ASP A 272 29.33 15.44 -16.12
CA ASP A 272 28.81 16.73 -16.60
C ASP A 272 27.56 17.19 -15.82
N ARG A 273 26.65 16.25 -15.53
CA ARG A 273 25.43 16.55 -14.77
C ARG A 273 25.72 16.78 -13.29
N LEU A 274 26.60 15.96 -12.71
CA LEU A 274 27.00 16.11 -11.31
C LEU A 274 27.76 17.42 -11.07
N GLY A 275 28.61 17.84 -12.01
CA GLY A 275 29.34 19.10 -11.93
C GLY A 275 28.46 20.35 -12.00
N ALA A 276 27.24 20.22 -12.54
CA ALA A 276 26.26 21.31 -12.59
C ALA A 276 25.35 21.38 -11.35
N MET A 277 25.39 20.37 -10.47
CA MET A 277 24.55 20.30 -9.28
C MET A 277 25.24 20.88 -8.04
N LEU A 278 24.43 21.33 -7.08
CA LEU A 278 24.94 21.77 -5.78
C LEU A 278 25.53 20.56 -5.02
N GLU A 279 26.66 20.77 -4.34
CA GLU A 279 27.35 19.71 -3.60
C GLU A 279 26.44 19.05 -2.54
N SER A 280 25.54 19.83 -1.93
CA SER A 280 24.53 19.34 -0.96
C SER A 280 23.50 18.37 -1.56
N SER A 281 23.37 18.31 -2.89
CA SER A 281 22.46 17.42 -3.61
C SER A 281 23.14 16.13 -4.08
N ILE A 282 24.46 16.01 -3.92
CA ILE A 282 25.23 14.84 -4.31
C ILE A 282 25.35 13.88 -3.13
N SER A 283 24.83 12.68 -3.31
CA SER A 283 24.98 11.57 -2.38
C SER A 283 26.14 10.68 -2.79
N THR A 284 26.76 10.01 -1.81
CA THR A 284 27.83 9.03 -2.07
C THR A 284 27.45 7.69 -1.45
N ILE A 285 27.48 6.64 -2.26
CA ILE A 285 27.41 5.24 -1.78
C ILE A 285 28.80 4.63 -1.92
N LYS A 286 29.32 4.14 -0.79
CA LYS A 286 30.56 3.36 -0.75
C LYS A 286 30.21 1.88 -0.73
N ILE A 287 30.65 1.15 -1.76
CA ILE A 287 30.44 -0.29 -1.89
C ILE A 287 31.78 -0.96 -1.66
N THR A 288 31.85 -1.79 -0.62
CA THR A 288 33.03 -2.60 -0.32
C THR A 288 32.66 -4.07 -0.52
N ALA A 289 33.23 -4.68 -1.55
CA ALA A 289 33.04 -6.08 -1.86
C ALA A 289 34.30 -6.87 -1.48
N GLY A 290 34.16 -7.73 -0.47
CA GLY A 290 35.19 -8.71 -0.11
C GLY A 290 35.08 -9.94 -0.99
N ILE A 291 36.17 -10.35 -1.60
CA ILE A 291 36.24 -11.52 -2.45
C ILE A 291 36.89 -12.64 -1.65
N ARG A 292 36.16 -13.74 -1.45
CA ARG A 292 36.68 -14.94 -0.81
C ARG A 292 37.09 -15.96 -1.85
N ASN A 293 38.30 -16.47 -1.73
CA ASN A 293 38.78 -17.57 -2.56
C ASN A 293 38.35 -18.91 -1.97
N TYR A 294 38.33 -19.92 -2.84
CA TYR A 294 38.13 -21.29 -2.44
C TYR A 294 39.35 -22.08 -2.88
N THR A 295 39.88 -22.89 -1.97
CA THR A 295 40.94 -23.84 -2.26
C THR A 295 40.35 -25.24 -2.37
N TRP A 296 40.86 -26.03 -3.30
CA TRP A 296 40.52 -27.45 -3.36
C TRP A 296 41.29 -28.17 -2.26
N SER A 297 40.60 -28.66 -1.24
CA SER A 297 41.18 -29.59 -0.28
C SER A 297 40.93 -31.02 -0.74
N GLN A 298 41.98 -31.84 -0.72
CA GLN A 298 41.86 -33.28 -0.91
C GLN A 298 41.60 -33.89 0.46
N VAL A 299 40.42 -34.49 0.62
CA VAL A 299 40.08 -35.20 1.85
C VAL A 299 40.21 -36.69 1.53
N GLU A 300 41.15 -37.37 2.18
CA GLU A 300 41.25 -38.83 2.08
C GLU A 300 40.00 -39.47 2.65
N GLN A 301 39.28 -40.21 1.81
CA GLN A 301 38.12 -40.99 2.23
C GLN A 301 38.55 -42.44 2.52
N LYS A 302 37.80 -43.10 3.41
CA LYS A 302 38.06 -44.48 3.86
C LYS A 302 38.08 -45.53 2.72
N ASP A 303 37.50 -45.21 1.56
CA ASP A 303 37.39 -46.11 0.41
C ASP A 303 38.47 -45.87 -0.67
N GLY A 304 39.47 -45.03 -0.41
CA GLY A 304 40.67 -44.87 -1.25
C GLY A 304 40.52 -43.96 -2.48
N GLU A 305 39.30 -43.57 -2.87
CA GLU A 305 39.07 -42.57 -3.90
C GLU A 305 39.19 -41.14 -3.32
N PRO A 306 40.11 -40.29 -3.80
CA PRO A 306 40.28 -38.95 -3.25
C PRO A 306 39.13 -38.03 -3.69
N ILE A 307 38.31 -37.59 -2.73
CA ILE A 307 37.31 -36.54 -2.98
C ILE A 307 37.97 -35.18 -2.83
N ARG A 308 37.84 -34.36 -3.89
CA ARG A 308 38.22 -32.95 -3.86
C ARG A 308 37.02 -32.12 -3.42
N ARG A 309 37.17 -31.33 -2.36
CA ARG A 309 36.14 -30.40 -1.87
C ARG A 309 36.66 -28.97 -1.95
N LEU A 310 35.81 -28.04 -2.35
CA LEU A 310 36.10 -26.60 -2.25
C LEU A 310 35.92 -26.15 -0.80
N VAL A 311 36.95 -25.59 -0.21
CA VAL A 311 36.94 -24.99 1.13
C VAL A 311 37.24 -23.50 0.98
N PRO A 312 36.42 -22.59 1.55
CA PRO A 312 36.73 -21.17 1.54
C PRO A 312 38.03 -20.93 2.31
N GLU A 313 38.91 -20.10 1.73
CA GLU A 313 40.15 -19.63 2.37
C GLU A 313 39.88 -18.64 3.49
#